data_AF-A0A1X1YVI3-F1
#
_entry.id   AF-A0A1X1YVI3-F1
#
_cell.length_a   1.000
_cell.length_b   1.000
_cell.length_c   1.000
_cell.angle_alpha   90.00
_cell.angle_beta   90.00
_cell.angle_gamma   90.00
#
_symmetry.space_group_name_H-M   'P 1'
#
loop_
_entity.id
_entity.type
_entity.pdbx_description
1 polymer ?
#
loop_
_entity_poly.entity_id
_entity_poly.type
_entity_poly.pdbx_seq_one_letter_code
_entity_poly.pdbx_strand_id
1 'polypeptide(L)'
;MRTIAAGGLLFALIFCPGVARAGSDDEQQACQLMDDPASAQQGYAPAEYAFMQLRATMSAERARTIMSEAVQDFCPNHLVDLPASWR
;
A
#
# COMPACT_ATOMS: atom_id res chain seq x y z
N MET A 1 -10.20 9.39 -49.87
CA MET A 1 -10.38 10.34 -48.75
C MET A 1 -11.52 9.82 -47.90
N ARG A 2 -11.24 9.31 -46.69
CA ARG A 2 -12.23 8.78 -45.74
C ARG A 2 -12.19 9.68 -44.51
N THR A 3 -13.20 10.52 -44.38
CA THR A 3 -13.49 11.31 -43.18
C THR A 3 -14.13 10.39 -42.14
N ILE A 4 -13.41 10.11 -41.05
CA ILE A 4 -13.99 9.49 -39.86
C ILE A 4 -13.92 10.52 -38.75
N ALA A 5 -15.11 10.94 -38.31
CA ALA A 5 -15.32 11.76 -37.13
C ALA A 5 -14.77 11.02 -35.90
N ALA A 6 -13.82 11.63 -35.19
CA ALA A 6 -13.36 11.15 -33.89
C ALA A 6 -14.16 11.86 -32.80
N GLY A 7 -15.06 11.10 -32.16
CA GLY A 7 -15.94 11.55 -31.09
C GLY A 7 -15.17 12.02 -29.87
N GLY A 8 -15.76 12.99 -29.18
CA GLY A 8 -15.27 13.49 -27.90
C GLY A 8 -15.27 12.40 -26.84
N LEU A 9 -14.09 12.17 -26.26
CA LEU A 9 -13.94 11.48 -24.99
C LEU A 9 -13.82 12.55 -23.91
N LEU A 10 -14.97 12.96 -23.38
CA LEU A 10 -15.05 13.62 -22.08
C LEU A 10 -14.65 12.58 -21.02
N PHE A 11 -13.36 12.52 -20.70
CA PHE A 11 -12.90 11.87 -19.48
C PHE A 11 -13.39 12.71 -18.30
N ALA A 12 -14.60 12.41 -17.84
CA ALA A 12 -15.08 12.85 -16.55
C ALA A 12 -14.16 12.21 -15.49
N LEU A 13 -13.13 12.96 -15.10
CA LEU A 13 -12.36 12.69 -13.90
C LEU A 13 -13.33 12.79 -12.74
N ILE A 14 -13.89 11.65 -12.35
CA ILE A 14 -14.60 11.48 -11.09
C ILE A 14 -13.53 11.71 -10.02
N PHE A 15 -13.42 12.96 -9.58
CA PHE A 15 -12.83 13.28 -8.29
C PHE A 15 -13.72 12.61 -7.25
N CYS A 16 -13.42 11.34 -6.95
CA CYS A 16 -13.75 10.83 -5.64
C CYS A 16 -13.13 11.83 -4.65
N PRO A 17 -13.89 12.37 -3.69
CA PRO A 17 -13.28 13.03 -2.56
C PRO A 17 -12.59 11.89 -1.83
N GLY A 18 -11.36 11.57 -2.24
CA GLY A 18 -10.46 10.77 -1.47
C GLY A 18 -10.38 11.49 -0.16
N VAL A 19 -11.06 10.94 0.84
CA VAL A 19 -10.83 11.28 2.22
C VAL A 19 -9.32 11.16 2.34
N ALA A 20 -8.63 12.29 2.48
CA ALA A 20 -7.21 12.29 2.74
C ALA A 20 -7.07 11.66 4.13
N ARG A 21 -7.08 10.33 4.16
CA ARG A 21 -6.76 9.55 5.33
C ARG A 21 -5.36 9.99 5.65
N ALA A 22 -5.16 10.66 6.78
CA ALA A 22 -3.81 11.04 7.20
C ALA A 22 -2.87 9.82 7.36
N GLY A 23 -3.39 8.60 7.23
CA GLY A 23 -2.65 7.34 7.14
C GLY A 23 -2.31 6.86 5.73
N SER A 24 -2.77 7.49 4.64
CA SER A 24 -2.52 6.99 3.27
C SER A 24 -1.04 6.97 2.90
N ASP A 25 -0.26 7.88 3.46
CA ASP A 25 1.18 7.96 3.24
C ASP A 25 1.91 6.88 4.04
N ASP A 26 1.47 6.64 5.29
CA ASP A 26 2.00 5.57 6.15
C ASP A 26 1.67 4.18 5.56
N GLU A 27 0.46 3.99 5.02
CA GLU A 27 0.01 2.76 4.37
C GLU A 27 0.79 2.46 3.07
N GLN A 28 0.98 3.48 2.23
CA GLN A 28 1.84 3.35 1.05
C GLN A 28 3.29 3.05 1.43
N GLN A 29 3.82 3.73 2.45
CA GLN A 29 5.16 3.45 2.97
C GLN A 29 5.27 2.01 3.46
N ALA A 30 4.27 1.49 4.18
CA ALA A 30 4.26 0.11 4.65
C ALA A 30 4.34 -0.89 3.49
N CYS A 31 3.59 -0.67 2.41
CA CYS A 31 3.69 -1.50 1.21
C CYS A 31 5.07 -1.39 0.55
N GLN A 32 5.62 -0.19 0.41
CA GLN A 32 6.98 -0.01 -0.14
C GLN A 32 8.05 -0.75 0.67
N LEU A 33 7.90 -0.81 1.99
CA LEU A 33 8.80 -1.56 2.85
C LEU A 33 8.62 -3.08 2.70
N MET A 34 7.40 -3.58 2.47
CA MET A 34 7.17 -5.01 2.21
C MET A 34 7.72 -5.44 0.85
N ASP A 35 7.69 -4.55 -0.15
CA ASP A 35 8.31 -4.77 -1.47
C ASP A 35 9.84 -4.56 -1.47
N ASP A 36 10.44 -4.10 -0.37
CA ASP A 36 11.87 -3.74 -0.33
C ASP A 36 12.75 -5.01 -0.46
N PRO A 37 13.57 -5.13 -1.51
CA PRO A 37 14.48 -6.28 -1.68
C PRO A 37 15.56 -6.36 -0.60
N ALA A 38 15.77 -5.31 0.20
CA ALA A 38 16.64 -5.33 1.37
C ALA A 38 16.16 -6.34 2.43
N SER A 39 14.86 -6.64 2.50
CA SER A 39 14.31 -7.67 3.38
C SER A 39 14.98 -9.03 3.15
N ALA A 40 14.96 -9.51 1.90
CA ALA A 40 15.57 -10.77 1.50
C ALA A 40 17.10 -10.77 1.65
N GLN A 41 17.77 -9.65 1.35
CA GLN A 41 19.22 -9.50 1.53
C GLN A 41 19.65 -9.61 3.00
N GLN A 42 18.76 -9.25 3.92
CA GLN A 42 18.96 -9.35 5.37
C GLN A 42 18.38 -10.64 5.97
N GLY A 43 17.72 -11.47 5.16
CA GLY A 43 17.12 -12.74 5.59
C GLY A 43 15.78 -12.61 6.32
N TYR A 44 15.09 -11.48 6.19
CA TYR A 44 13.78 -11.24 6.80
C TYR A 44 12.62 -11.53 5.84
N ALA A 45 11.46 -11.91 6.40
CA ALA A 45 10.22 -11.91 5.64
C ALA A 45 9.76 -10.47 5.34
N PRO A 46 9.02 -10.22 4.23
CA PRO A 46 8.51 -8.90 3.86
C PRO A 46 7.80 -8.16 5.01
N ALA A 47 6.81 -8.82 5.63
CA ALA A 47 6.04 -8.24 6.73
C ALA A 47 6.88 -8.04 8.00
N GLU A 48 7.84 -8.92 8.27
CA GLU A 48 8.74 -8.77 9.40
C GLU A 48 9.64 -7.53 9.23
N TYR A 49 10.24 -7.38 8.05
CA TYR A 49 11.07 -6.22 7.71
C TYR A 49 10.30 -4.91 7.81
N ALA A 50 9.14 -4.84 7.16
CA ALA A 50 8.30 -3.64 7.21
C ALA A 50 7.87 -3.28 8.63
N PHE A 51 7.48 -4.27 9.43
CA PHE A 51 7.09 -4.03 10.82
C PHE A 51 8.25 -3.46 11.65
N MET A 52 9.47 -4.00 11.52
CA MET A 52 10.64 -3.48 12.22
C MET A 52 10.95 -2.04 11.84
N GLN A 53 10.88 -1.72 10.55
CA GLN A 53 11.17 -0.38 10.03
C GLN A 53 10.15 0.66 10.51
N LEU A 54 8.86 0.33 10.47
CA LEU A 54 7.79 1.19 11.01
C LEU A 54 7.95 1.37 12.53
N ARG A 55 8.25 0.29 13.26
CA ARG A 55 8.44 0.31 14.73
C ARG A 55 9.58 1.21 15.21
N ALA A 56 10.47 1.66 14.34
CA ALA A 56 11.51 2.63 14.67
C ALA A 56 10.93 4.03 14.96
N THR A 57 9.76 4.37 14.39
CA THR A 57 9.15 5.71 14.50
C THR A 57 7.76 5.70 15.15
N MET A 58 7.11 4.53 15.27
CA MET A 58 5.77 4.40 15.83
C MET A 58 5.58 3.18 16.75
N SER A 59 4.42 3.10 17.42
CA SER A 59 4.06 1.97 18.28
C SER A 59 3.76 0.69 17.48
N ALA A 60 3.73 -0.47 18.14
CA ALA A 60 3.43 -1.77 17.49
C ALA A 60 2.00 -1.82 17.06
N GLU A 61 1.11 -1.32 17.90
CA GLU A 61 -0.29 -1.27 17.58
C GLU A 61 -0.51 -0.43 16.33
N ARG A 62 0.09 0.77 16.26
CA ARG A 62 -0.02 1.62 15.08
C ARG A 62 0.60 0.99 13.84
N ALA A 63 1.81 0.43 13.94
CA ALA A 63 2.46 -0.26 12.81
C ALA A 63 1.62 -1.45 12.31
N ARG A 64 1.06 -2.25 13.22
CA ARG A 64 0.17 -3.36 12.85
C ARG A 64 -1.08 -2.87 12.14
N THR A 65 -1.75 -1.87 12.68
CA THR A 65 -2.97 -1.30 12.06
C THR A 65 -2.66 -0.79 10.66
N ILE A 66 -1.60 0.00 10.49
CA ILE A 66 -1.18 0.50 9.18
C ILE A 66 -0.88 -0.63 8.21
N MET A 67 -0.14 -1.67 8.64
CA MET A 67 0.16 -2.80 7.77
C MET A 67 -1.08 -3.61 7.39
N SER A 68 -2.01 -3.81 8.33
CA SER A 68 -3.29 -4.48 8.09
C SER A 68 -4.16 -3.70 7.09
N GLU A 69 -4.19 -2.37 7.19
CA GLU A 69 -4.94 -1.52 6.26
C GLU A 69 -4.22 -1.45 4.90
N ALA A 70 -2.89 -1.30 4.89
CA ALA A 70 -2.07 -1.19 3.69
C ALA A 70 -2.21 -2.39 2.74
N VAL A 71 -2.22 -3.61 3.26
CA VAL A 71 -2.39 -4.80 2.39
C VAL A 71 -3.79 -4.86 1.78
N GLN A 72 -4.81 -4.27 2.39
CA GLN A 72 -6.15 -4.27 1.82
C GLN A 72 -6.29 -3.19 0.74
N ASP A 73 -5.67 -2.03 0.98
CA ASP A 73 -5.91 -0.84 0.16
C ASP A 73 -4.84 -0.62 -0.93
N PHE A 74 -3.59 -1.04 -0.71
CA PHE A 74 -2.46 -0.71 -1.58
C PHE A 74 -1.68 -1.92 -2.10
N CYS A 75 -1.46 -2.95 -1.28
CA CYS A 75 -0.65 -4.12 -1.66
C CYS A 75 -1.29 -5.47 -1.27
N PRO A 76 -2.39 -5.88 -1.94
CA PRO A 76 -3.11 -7.12 -1.65
C PRO A 76 -2.31 -8.39 -1.89
N ASN A 77 -1.21 -8.32 -2.64
CA ASN A 77 -0.26 -9.42 -2.80
C ASN A 77 0.43 -9.80 -1.48
N HIS A 78 0.59 -8.86 -0.55
CA HIS A 78 1.24 -9.08 0.75
C HIS A 78 0.30 -9.56 1.85
N LEU A 79 -1.00 -9.73 1.56
CA LEU A 79 -1.95 -10.20 2.57
C LEU A 79 -1.50 -11.51 3.22
N VAL A 80 -0.95 -12.44 2.43
CA VAL A 80 -0.48 -13.75 2.92
C VAL A 80 0.82 -13.68 3.73
N ASP A 81 1.57 -12.58 3.61
CA ASP A 81 2.80 -12.36 4.36
C ASP A 81 2.51 -11.88 5.79
N LEU A 82 1.30 -11.35 6.04
CA LEU A 82 0.89 -10.92 7.37
C LEU A 82 0.62 -12.12 8.31
N PRO A 83 0.97 -11.97 9.61
CA PRO A 83 0.52 -12.88 10.66
C PRO A 83 -1.00 -13.08 10.63
N ALA A 84 -1.46 -14.29 10.91
CA ALA A 84 -2.89 -14.64 10.84
C ALA A 84 -3.80 -13.74 11.70
N SER A 85 -3.28 -13.19 12.79
CA SER A 85 -4.02 -12.26 13.67
C SER A 85 -4.11 -10.82 13.15
N TRP A 86 -3.45 -10.48 12.04
CA TRP A 86 -3.37 -9.13 11.47
C TRP A 86 -4.07 -9.04 10.10
N ARG A 87 -4.30 -10.18 9.45
CA ARG A 87 -5.16 -10.29 8.28
C ARG A 87 -6.62 -10.07 8.67
#